data_AF-A0A5J4T7T6-F1
#
_entry.id   AF-A0A5J4T7T6-F1
#
_cell.length_a   1.000
_cell.length_b   1.000
_cell.length_c   1.000
_cell.angle_alpha   90.00
_cell.angle_beta   90.00
_cell.angle_gamma   90.00
#
_symmetry.space_group_name_H-M   'P 1'
#
loop_
_entity.id
_entity.type
_entity.pdbx_description
1 polymer ?
#
loop_
_entity_poly.entity_id
_entity_poly.type
_entity_poly.pdbx_seq_one_letter_code
_entity_poly.pdbx_strand_id
1 'polypeptide(L)'
;VNGLKNLEIHNYPQPINMELTANAEKNYGEASFSGERKPNPWILTKILRYHNNDYYGQTIKPLLKQNYEVKKQQKISDTVQQIEKHEIDLKDPLTVIDVSSKALNGKYENKLELVAQDLLKVIKVVSCQNGWCFIIKEYDCIAGKNTIKYNSKTAIYDQLRSIRLWQDGKKHITAIDALEQYHLLFEQIGMKFICNNDSIFSIFQGFKYMQLDEVDQTKIEQFLGLVKDTISANDQRVYEYILNWFSFIVQNVGKKNETAIILKGLQGIGKNVFTNILCELLTGYSSKNITDIDDFVGIFNTAIENKMLAIANEMKNFGQSRMS
;
A
#
# COMPACT_ATOMS: atom_id res chain seq x y z
N VAL A 1 35.44 -6.30 -2.89
CA VAL A 1 36.91 -6.24 -2.66
C VAL A 1 37.69 -7.11 -3.65
N ASN A 2 37.04 -7.86 -4.57
CA ASN A 2 37.74 -8.67 -5.57
C ASN A 2 38.05 -7.96 -6.90
N GLY A 3 37.52 -6.75 -7.16
CA GLY A 3 37.80 -6.01 -8.40
C GLY A 3 39.14 -5.25 -8.45
N LEU A 4 39.90 -5.23 -7.36
CA LEU A 4 41.21 -4.55 -7.28
C LEU A 4 42.40 -5.53 -7.37
N LYS A 5 42.15 -6.84 -7.48
CA LYS A 5 43.22 -7.85 -7.54
C LYS A 5 43.83 -8.05 -8.94
N ASN A 6 43.19 -7.53 -10.00
CA ASN A 6 43.58 -7.80 -11.39
C ASN A 6 43.96 -6.53 -12.19
N LEU A 7 44.45 -5.49 -11.52
CA LEU A 7 45.09 -4.38 -12.23
C LEU A 7 46.56 -4.74 -12.48
N GLU A 8 46.85 -5.36 -13.62
CA GLU A 8 48.20 -5.39 -14.15
C GLU A 8 48.60 -3.96 -14.53
N ILE A 9 49.53 -3.39 -13.76
CA ILE A 9 50.08 -2.06 -13.99
C ILE A 9 51.06 -2.18 -15.15
N HIS A 10 50.56 -2.07 -16.38
CA HIS A 10 51.41 -1.89 -17.54
C HIS A 10 51.61 -0.39 -17.84
N ASN A 11 52.89 -0.01 -17.84
CA ASN A 11 53.50 1.19 -18.42
C ASN A 11 53.40 2.51 -17.64
N TYR A 12 54.41 2.75 -16.81
CA TYR A 12 55.00 4.09 -16.66
C TYR A 12 56.23 4.20 -17.57
N PRO A 13 56.33 5.19 -18.48
CA PRO A 13 57.58 5.52 -19.13
C PRO A 13 58.36 6.44 -18.17
N GLN A 14 59.57 5.99 -17.77
CA GLN A 14 60.52 6.60 -16.82
C GLN A 14 60.38 6.10 -15.36
N PRO A 15 61.42 5.49 -14.78
CA PRO A 15 61.46 5.18 -13.35
C PRO A 15 61.57 6.48 -12.56
N ILE A 16 60.50 6.86 -11.85
CA ILE A 16 60.58 7.89 -10.81
C ILE A 16 61.34 7.24 -9.64
N ASN A 17 62.62 7.56 -9.51
CA ASN A 17 63.46 7.12 -8.40
C ASN A 17 63.03 7.89 -7.13
N MET A 18 61.95 7.43 -6.48
CA MET A 18 61.56 7.91 -5.15
C MET A 18 62.37 7.14 -4.12
N GLU A 19 63.56 7.64 -3.78
CA GLU A 19 64.29 7.16 -2.61
C GLU A 19 63.47 7.45 -1.36
N LEU A 20 63.17 6.41 -0.58
CA LEU A 20 62.57 6.57 0.73
C LEU A 20 63.57 7.28 1.64
N THR A 21 63.11 8.22 2.46
CA THR A 21 63.98 8.77 3.51
C THR A 21 64.36 7.65 4.49
N ALA A 22 65.55 7.72 5.09
CA ALA A 22 66.03 6.73 6.06
C ALA A 22 65.02 6.46 7.20
N ASN A 23 64.24 7.48 7.60
CA ASN A 23 63.14 7.33 8.55
C ASN A 23 61.95 6.54 7.98
N ALA A 24 61.58 6.75 6.71
CA ALA A 24 60.51 6.01 6.07
C ALA A 24 60.90 4.53 5.86
N GLU A 25 62.16 4.27 5.53
CA GLU A 25 62.72 2.93 5.32
C GLU A 25 62.79 2.13 6.63
N LYS A 26 63.24 2.77 7.73
CA LYS A 26 63.22 2.20 9.07
C LYS A 26 61.79 1.89 9.55
N ASN A 27 60.86 2.82 9.37
CA ASN A 27 59.45 2.62 9.73
C ASN A 27 58.78 1.53 8.88
N TYR A 28 59.17 1.38 7.60
CA TYR A 28 58.68 0.30 6.74
C TYR A 28 59.21 -1.06 7.22
N GLY A 29 60.50 -1.15 7.55
CA GLY A 29 61.09 -2.34 8.14
C GLY A 29 60.38 -2.76 9.42
N GLU A 30 60.20 -1.84 10.36
CA GLU A 30 59.49 -2.10 11.64
C GLU A 30 58.00 -2.49 11.42
N ALA A 31 57.32 -1.90 10.44
CA ALA A 31 55.94 -2.25 10.09
C ALA A 31 55.82 -3.62 9.39
N SER A 32 56.83 -4.03 8.62
CA SER A 32 56.89 -5.34 7.95
C SER A 32 57.03 -6.50 8.94
N PHE A 33 57.65 -6.27 10.10
CA PHE A 33 57.81 -7.29 11.16
C PHE A 33 56.56 -7.48 12.03
N SER A 34 55.58 -6.58 11.98
CA SER A 34 54.39 -6.58 12.86
C SER A 34 53.15 -7.27 12.25
N GLY A 35 53.34 -8.10 11.23
CA GLY A 35 52.28 -8.84 10.52
C GLY A 35 51.65 -8.06 9.37
N GLU A 36 50.98 -8.75 8.43
CA GLU A 36 50.32 -8.15 7.27
C GLU A 36 49.25 -7.11 7.70
N ARG A 37 49.64 -5.84 7.78
CA ARG A 37 48.69 -4.73 7.83
C ARG A 37 47.98 -4.69 6.49
N LYS A 38 46.75 -5.17 6.41
CA LYS A 38 45.87 -4.91 5.26
C LYS A 38 45.71 -3.39 5.13
N PRO A 39 46.30 -2.74 4.12
CA PRO A 39 46.21 -1.30 4.01
C PRO A 39 44.74 -0.92 3.85
N ASN A 40 44.26 0.04 4.64
CA ASN A 40 42.91 0.54 4.49
C ASN A 40 42.77 1.10 3.06
N PRO A 41 41.91 0.53 2.20
CA PRO A 41 41.80 0.95 0.80
C PRO A 41 41.56 2.45 0.65
N TRP A 42 40.94 3.10 1.64
CA TRP A 42 40.73 4.54 1.69
C TRP A 42 42.00 5.38 1.69
N ILE A 43 43.12 4.85 2.21
CA ILE A 43 44.41 5.52 2.20
C ILE A 43 44.91 5.62 0.76
N LEU A 44 44.84 4.51 0.02
CA LEU A 44 45.20 4.47 -1.40
C LEU A 44 44.31 5.42 -2.22
N THR A 45 43.01 5.42 -1.94
CA THR A 45 42.06 6.35 -2.58
C THR A 45 42.42 7.81 -2.32
N LYS A 46 42.81 8.16 -1.08
CA LYS A 46 43.27 9.52 -0.73
C LYS A 46 44.54 9.88 -1.49
N ILE A 47 45.54 8.99 -1.51
CA ILE A 47 46.80 9.20 -2.23
C ILE A 47 46.52 9.46 -3.72
N LEU A 48 45.72 8.61 -4.37
CA LEU A 48 45.34 8.79 -5.77
C LEU A 48 44.60 10.11 -6.01
N ARG A 49 43.72 10.51 -5.11
CA ARG A 49 43.00 11.80 -5.20
C ARG A 49 43.94 13.01 -5.13
N TYR A 50 45.01 12.96 -4.31
CA TYR A 50 45.94 14.08 -4.16
C TYR A 50 47.04 14.11 -5.22
N HIS A 51 47.59 12.95 -5.59
CA HIS A 51 48.77 12.86 -6.45
C HIS A 51 48.45 12.53 -7.91
N ASN A 52 47.26 12.00 -8.21
CA ASN A 52 46.83 11.70 -9.58
C ASN A 52 45.31 11.95 -9.76
N ASN A 53 44.94 13.23 -9.68
CA ASN A 53 43.54 13.65 -9.66
C ASN A 53 42.77 13.25 -10.92
N ASP A 54 43.41 13.26 -12.09
CA ASP A 54 42.78 12.86 -13.36
C ASP A 54 42.41 11.38 -13.35
N TYR A 55 43.35 10.51 -12.96
CA TYR A 55 43.08 9.07 -12.83
C TYR A 55 42.04 8.78 -11.73
N TYR A 56 42.10 9.50 -10.60
CA TYR A 56 41.08 9.39 -9.56
C TYR A 56 39.69 9.79 -10.07
N GLY A 57 39.60 10.91 -10.81
CA GLY A 57 38.36 11.44 -11.34
C GLY A 57 37.72 10.57 -12.41
N GLN A 58 38.52 10.07 -13.36
CA GLN A 58 38.05 9.31 -14.52
C GLN A 58 37.81 7.82 -14.20
N THR A 59 38.63 7.22 -13.32
CA THR A 59 38.61 5.77 -13.10
C THR A 59 38.11 5.41 -11.70
N ILE A 60 38.74 5.94 -10.65
CA ILE A 60 38.49 5.48 -9.28
C ILE A 60 37.13 5.96 -8.74
N LYS A 61 36.80 7.24 -8.94
CA LYS A 61 35.56 7.84 -8.43
C LYS A 61 34.30 7.18 -9.02
N PRO A 62 34.20 6.89 -10.34
CA PRO A 62 33.09 6.10 -10.88
C PRO A 62 32.99 4.69 -10.31
N LEU A 63 34.13 3.98 -10.18
CA LEU A 63 34.14 2.63 -9.62
C LEU A 63 33.71 2.57 -8.15
N LEU A 64 34.07 3.58 -7.34
CA LEU A 64 33.61 3.70 -5.96
C LEU A 64 32.10 3.95 -5.89
N LYS A 65 31.58 4.83 -6.76
CA LYS A 65 30.15 5.10 -6.86
C LYS A 65 29.39 3.82 -7.27
N GLN A 66 29.85 3.12 -8.30
CA GLN A 66 29.24 1.87 -8.75
C GLN A 66 29.25 0.80 -7.66
N ASN A 67 30.38 0.57 -7.00
CA ASN A 67 30.47 -0.41 -5.91
C ASN A 67 29.55 -0.06 -4.73
N TYR A 68 29.41 1.23 -4.42
CA TYR A 68 28.49 1.69 -3.39
C TYR A 68 27.02 1.40 -3.77
N GLU A 69 26.61 1.73 -5.00
CA GLU A 69 25.26 1.45 -5.49
C GLU A 69 24.95 -0.05 -5.52
N VAL A 70 25.88 -0.89 -6.00
CA VAL A 70 25.70 -2.36 -6.02
C VAL A 70 25.53 -2.92 -4.61
N LYS A 71 26.35 -2.49 -3.65
CA LYS A 71 26.20 -2.92 -2.25
C LYS A 71 24.89 -2.45 -1.64
N LYS A 72 24.45 -1.24 -1.96
CA LYS A 72 23.18 -0.68 -1.49
C LYS A 72 22.00 -1.48 -2.05
N GLN A 73 22.01 -1.78 -3.35
CA GLN A 73 20.99 -2.62 -3.99
C GLN A 73 20.96 -4.04 -3.43
N GLN A 74 22.13 -4.65 -3.23
CA GLN A 74 22.21 -5.98 -2.61
C GLN A 74 21.60 -5.98 -1.21
N LYS A 75 21.95 -4.99 -0.37
CA LYS A 75 21.38 -4.86 0.97
C LYS A 75 19.84 -4.73 0.92
N ILE A 76 19.31 -3.91 0.02
CA ILE A 76 17.86 -3.76 -0.16
C ILE A 76 17.23 -5.10 -0.57
N SER A 77 17.84 -5.82 -1.52
CA SER A 77 17.37 -7.14 -1.97
C SER A 77 17.34 -8.15 -0.82
N ASP A 78 18.40 -8.22 -0.02
CA ASP A 78 18.50 -9.14 1.12
C ASP A 78 17.44 -8.81 2.18
N THR A 79 17.23 -7.52 2.47
CA THR A 79 16.19 -7.07 3.42
C THR A 79 14.79 -7.34 2.89
N VAL A 80 14.52 -7.10 1.61
CA VAL A 80 13.23 -7.38 0.96
C VAL A 80 12.83 -8.85 1.11
N GLN A 81 13.79 -9.78 1.03
CA GLN A 81 13.54 -11.22 1.23
C GLN A 81 13.17 -11.57 2.67
N GLN A 82 13.56 -10.74 3.64
CA GLN A 82 13.27 -10.94 5.06
C GLN A 82 11.98 -10.25 5.51
N ILE A 83 11.47 -9.29 4.73
CA ILE A 83 10.22 -8.61 5.04
C ILE A 83 9.06 -9.55 4.76
N GLU A 84 8.29 -9.86 5.80
CA GLU A 84 7.01 -10.55 5.66
C GLU A 84 6.08 -9.76 4.74
N LYS A 85 5.56 -10.45 3.72
CA LYS A 85 4.53 -9.88 2.84
C LYS A 85 3.25 -9.76 3.64
N HIS A 86 2.79 -8.54 3.81
CA HIS A 86 1.53 -8.25 4.45
C HIS A 86 0.49 -7.83 3.41
N GLU A 87 -0.70 -8.41 3.51
CA GLU A 87 -1.90 -7.92 2.86
C GLU A 87 -2.56 -6.82 3.72
N ILE A 88 -3.33 -5.95 3.08
CA ILE A 88 -4.13 -4.96 3.82
C ILE A 88 -5.31 -5.70 4.45
N ASP A 89 -5.33 -5.84 5.77
CA ASP A 89 -6.49 -6.32 6.52
C ASP A 89 -7.26 -5.13 7.10
N LEU A 90 -8.57 -5.04 6.81
CA LEU A 90 -9.43 -4.00 7.37
C LEU A 90 -9.80 -4.22 8.85
N LYS A 91 -9.63 -5.43 9.38
CA LYS A 91 -9.89 -5.75 10.79
C LYS A 91 -8.73 -5.33 11.70
N ASP A 92 -7.50 -5.38 11.19
CA ASP A 92 -6.34 -4.81 11.87
C ASP A 92 -6.58 -3.29 12.11
N PRO A 93 -6.38 -2.76 13.33
CA PRO A 93 -6.57 -1.34 13.59
C PRO A 93 -5.51 -0.43 12.96
N LEU A 94 -4.35 -0.94 12.54
CA LEU A 94 -3.24 -0.13 12.07
C LEU A 94 -3.60 0.75 10.84
N THR A 95 -3.34 2.04 10.95
CA THR A 95 -3.49 3.06 9.89
C THR A 95 -2.20 3.91 9.75
N VAL A 96 -2.19 4.86 8.81
CA VAL A 96 -1.08 5.81 8.65
C VAL A 96 -0.90 6.69 9.90
N ILE A 97 -1.98 6.97 10.65
CA ILE A 97 -1.90 7.73 11.91
C ILE A 97 -1.09 6.96 12.96
N ASP A 98 -1.26 5.63 13.01
CA ASP A 98 -0.50 4.77 13.91
C ASP A 98 0.97 4.70 13.50
N VAL A 99 1.27 4.70 12.19
CA VAL A 99 2.64 4.81 11.67
C VAL A 99 3.29 6.12 12.15
N SER A 100 2.56 7.23 12.09
CA SER A 100 3.01 8.53 12.61
C SER A 100 3.23 8.50 14.12
N SER A 101 2.34 7.87 14.87
CA SER A 101 2.44 7.74 16.33
C SER A 101 3.64 6.88 16.73
N LYS A 102 3.90 5.78 16.02
CA LYS A 102 5.09 4.94 16.20
C LYS A 102 6.38 5.71 15.90
N ALA A 103 6.37 6.56 14.87
CA ALA A 103 7.51 7.42 14.53
C ALA A 103 7.84 8.40 15.65
N LEU A 104 6.83 9.11 16.18
CA LEU A 104 6.99 10.03 17.31
C LEU A 104 7.53 9.33 18.56
N ASN A 105 7.14 8.07 18.77
CA ASN A 105 7.60 7.26 19.90
C ASN A 105 8.94 6.55 19.66
N GLY A 106 9.64 6.84 18.56
CA GLY A 106 10.97 6.29 18.25
C GLY A 106 10.99 4.78 18.01
N LYS A 107 9.84 4.16 17.68
CA LYS A 107 9.70 2.70 17.60
C LYS A 107 10.44 2.03 16.44
N TYR A 108 10.92 2.80 15.47
CA TYR A 108 11.54 2.28 14.25
C TYR A 108 13.07 2.15 14.33
N GLU A 109 13.72 2.57 15.43
CA GLU A 109 15.17 2.39 15.65
C GLU A 109 16.07 2.83 14.46
N ASN A 110 15.68 3.87 13.73
CA ASN A 110 16.37 4.33 12.51
C ASN A 110 16.45 3.29 11.37
N LYS A 111 15.52 2.33 11.34
CA LYS A 111 15.41 1.28 10.33
C LYS A 111 14.20 1.52 9.44
N LEU A 112 14.45 1.82 8.16
CA LEU A 112 13.39 2.02 7.16
C LEU A 112 12.59 0.74 6.88
N GLU A 113 13.19 -0.44 7.09
CA GLU A 113 12.51 -1.73 6.88
C GLU A 113 11.32 -1.94 7.84
N LEU A 114 11.43 -1.49 9.09
CA LEU A 114 10.34 -1.57 10.06
C LEU A 114 9.19 -0.62 9.69
N VAL A 115 9.53 0.57 9.17
CA VAL A 115 8.53 1.52 8.64
C VAL A 115 7.83 0.92 7.42
N ALA A 116 8.59 0.31 6.51
CA ALA A 116 8.03 -0.33 5.32
C ALA A 116 7.09 -1.49 5.69
N GLN A 117 7.43 -2.32 6.67
CA GLN A 117 6.57 -3.39 7.17
C GLN A 117 5.20 -2.88 7.66
N ASP A 118 5.19 -1.78 8.42
CA ASP A 118 3.94 -1.17 8.85
C ASP A 118 3.19 -0.50 7.69
N LEU A 119 3.89 0.20 6.79
CA LEU A 119 3.25 0.79 5.61
C LEU A 119 2.65 -0.27 4.68
N LEU A 120 3.22 -1.47 4.58
CA LEU A 120 2.71 -2.55 3.71
C LEU A 120 1.33 -3.07 4.13
N LYS A 121 0.99 -2.92 5.41
CA LYS A 121 -0.33 -3.24 5.96
C LYS A 121 -1.38 -2.18 5.64
N VAL A 122 -0.96 -1.02 5.14
CA VAL A 122 -1.79 0.17 5.01
C VAL A 122 -1.83 0.72 3.58
N ILE A 123 -0.78 0.52 2.78
CA ILE A 123 -0.63 1.10 1.44
C ILE A 123 -0.29 0.03 0.41
N LYS A 124 -0.93 0.10 -0.76
CA LYS A 124 -0.53 -0.58 -2.00
C LYS A 124 -0.54 0.41 -3.17
N VAL A 125 0.19 0.09 -4.24
CA VAL A 125 0.34 0.95 -5.42
C VAL A 125 -0.04 0.18 -6.66
N VAL A 126 -0.92 0.75 -7.48
CA VAL A 126 -1.30 0.20 -8.79
C VAL A 126 -0.92 1.22 -9.87
N SER A 127 -0.35 0.72 -10.96
CA SER A 127 -0.10 1.54 -12.15
C SER A 127 -1.39 1.72 -12.95
N CYS A 128 -1.72 2.97 -13.28
CA CYS A 128 -2.91 3.36 -14.03
C CYS A 128 -2.53 4.27 -15.21
N GLN A 129 -3.46 4.51 -16.14
CA GLN A 129 -3.20 5.30 -17.35
C GLN A 129 -2.66 6.72 -17.05
N ASN A 130 -3.07 7.33 -15.94
CA ASN A 130 -2.69 8.68 -15.53
C ASN A 130 -1.60 8.70 -14.43
N GLY A 131 -0.82 7.61 -14.30
CA GLY A 131 0.24 7.46 -13.30
C GLY A 131 -0.12 6.47 -12.21
N TRP A 132 0.36 6.69 -10.98
CA TRP A 132 0.15 5.76 -9.87
C TRP A 132 -1.12 6.08 -9.07
N CYS A 133 -1.91 5.04 -8.82
CA CYS A 133 -3.01 5.06 -7.87
C CYS A 133 -2.54 4.40 -6.57
N PHE A 134 -2.69 5.12 -5.46
CA PHE A 134 -2.37 4.60 -4.14
C PHE A 134 -3.64 4.11 -3.47
N ILE A 135 -3.64 2.84 -3.11
CA ILE A 135 -4.69 2.19 -2.33
C ILE A 135 -4.28 2.33 -0.87
N ILE A 136 -5.09 3.02 -0.08
CA ILE A 136 -4.80 3.30 1.32
C ILE A 136 -5.94 2.79 2.22
N LYS A 137 -5.55 2.17 3.34
CA LYS A 137 -6.44 1.82 4.44
C LYS A 137 -6.59 3.03 5.36
N GLU A 138 -7.81 3.52 5.49
CA GLU A 138 -8.16 4.66 6.34
C GLU A 138 -9.38 4.35 7.20
N TYR A 139 -9.38 4.89 8.42
CA TYR A 139 -10.53 4.79 9.32
C TYR A 139 -11.63 5.76 8.86
N ASP A 140 -12.79 5.22 8.52
CA ASP A 140 -13.98 6.00 8.17
C ASP A 140 -14.81 6.24 9.44
N CYS A 141 -14.86 7.49 9.88
CA CYS A 141 -15.57 7.89 11.10
C CYS A 141 -17.09 7.74 11.01
N ILE A 142 -17.66 7.78 9.80
CA ILE A 142 -19.10 7.61 9.57
C ILE A 142 -19.46 6.13 9.63
N ALA A 143 -18.65 5.28 8.99
CA ALA A 143 -18.85 3.84 8.99
C ALA A 143 -18.35 3.16 10.28
N GLY A 144 -17.55 3.87 11.10
CA GLY A 144 -16.96 3.37 12.34
C GLY A 144 -15.99 2.21 12.10
N LYS A 145 -15.28 2.20 10.97
CA LYS A 145 -14.39 1.09 10.58
C LYS A 145 -13.35 1.50 9.56
N ASN A 146 -12.32 0.67 9.38
CA ASN A 146 -11.36 0.84 8.30
C ASN A 146 -11.98 0.52 6.93
N THR A 147 -11.64 1.34 5.95
CA THR A 147 -12.07 1.22 4.56
C THR A 147 -10.91 1.45 3.61
N ILE A 148 -11.07 1.02 2.36
CA ILE A 148 -10.12 1.31 1.29
C ILE A 148 -10.49 2.66 0.66
N LYS A 149 -9.49 3.53 0.49
CA LYS A 149 -9.58 4.79 -0.27
C LYS A 149 -8.50 4.79 -1.35
N TYR A 150 -8.72 5.65 -2.35
CA TYR A 150 -7.82 5.81 -3.49
C TYR A 150 -7.30 7.24 -3.52
N ASN A 151 -5.98 7.38 -3.43
CA ASN A 151 -5.33 8.68 -3.36
C ASN A 151 -4.36 8.87 -4.52
N SER A 152 -4.16 10.13 -4.90
CA SER A 152 -3.15 10.51 -5.87
C SER A 152 -1.74 10.42 -5.28
N LYS A 153 -0.74 10.36 -6.15
CA LYS A 153 0.68 10.45 -5.76
C LYS A 153 0.96 11.68 -4.89
N THR A 154 0.43 12.85 -5.26
CA THR A 154 0.71 14.10 -4.53
C THR A 154 0.21 14.03 -3.09
N ALA A 155 -1.04 13.59 -2.89
CA ALA A 155 -1.64 13.48 -1.56
C ALA A 155 -0.86 12.53 -0.64
N ILE A 156 -0.51 11.34 -1.12
CA ILE A 156 0.26 10.37 -0.33
C ILE A 156 1.68 10.86 -0.05
N TYR A 157 2.35 11.44 -1.05
CA TYR A 157 3.70 11.95 -0.86
C TYR A 157 3.74 13.06 0.20
N ASP A 158 2.78 13.99 0.19
CA ASP A 158 2.74 15.07 1.16
C ASP A 158 2.39 14.55 2.56
N GLN A 159 1.48 13.60 2.67
CA GLN A 159 1.16 12.93 3.94
C GLN A 159 2.38 12.21 4.52
N LEU A 160 3.06 11.37 3.75
CA LEU A 160 4.22 10.60 4.24
C LEU A 160 5.45 11.46 4.50
N ARG A 161 5.63 12.59 3.78
CA ARG A 161 6.68 13.59 4.08
C ARG A 161 6.47 14.28 5.42
N SER A 162 5.22 14.44 5.86
CA SER A 162 4.93 15.05 7.15
C SER A 162 5.34 14.16 8.34
N ILE A 163 5.42 12.84 8.12
CA ILE A 163 5.83 11.86 9.14
C ILE A 163 7.36 11.82 9.20
N ARG A 164 7.93 12.60 10.12
CA ARG A 164 9.36 12.62 10.40
C ARG A 164 9.76 11.41 11.25
N LEU A 165 10.80 10.69 10.83
CA LEU A 165 11.27 9.49 11.51
C LEU A 165 12.51 9.79 12.36
N TRP A 166 13.60 10.23 11.74
CA TRP A 166 14.83 10.64 12.42
C TRP A 166 15.64 11.62 11.56
N GLN A 167 16.75 12.10 12.10
CA GLN A 167 17.69 12.97 11.40
C GLN A 167 18.98 12.21 11.11
N ASP A 168 19.40 12.23 9.85
CA ASP A 168 20.69 11.67 9.39
C ASP A 168 21.55 12.82 8.87
N GLY A 169 22.43 13.33 9.74
CA GLY A 169 23.21 14.54 9.50
C GLY A 169 22.33 15.77 9.27
N LYS A 170 22.34 16.31 8.05
CA LYS A 170 21.51 17.48 7.66
C LYS A 170 20.17 17.08 7.03
N LYS A 171 19.97 15.80 6.70
CA LYS A 171 18.75 15.32 6.05
C LYS A 171 17.78 14.80 7.12
N HIS A 172 16.51 15.20 7.03
CA HIS A 172 15.45 14.53 7.76
C HIS A 172 14.97 13.33 6.96
N ILE A 173 14.96 12.17 7.61
CA ILE A 173 14.39 10.95 7.06
C ILE A 173 12.92 10.89 7.48
N THR A 174 12.06 10.58 6.53
CA THR A 174 10.60 10.62 6.64
C THR A 174 9.98 9.33 6.11
N ALA A 175 8.69 9.10 6.37
CA ALA A 175 8.05 7.85 5.95
C ALA A 175 8.06 7.65 4.41
N ILE A 176 8.14 8.73 3.62
CA ILE A 176 8.25 8.60 2.16
C ILE A 176 9.57 7.94 1.75
N ASP A 177 10.66 8.14 2.49
CA ASP A 177 11.95 7.51 2.20
C ASP A 177 11.85 5.98 2.30
N ALA A 178 11.01 5.45 3.19
CA ALA A 178 10.75 4.02 3.29
C ALA A 178 9.97 3.49 2.08
N LEU A 179 8.93 4.21 1.66
CA LEU A 179 8.14 3.86 0.48
C LEU A 179 8.98 3.89 -0.80
N GLU A 180 9.82 4.92 -0.97
CA GLU A 180 10.70 5.03 -2.15
C GLU A 180 11.80 3.97 -2.16
N GLN A 181 12.40 3.67 -1.00
CA GLN A 181 13.46 2.66 -0.92
C GLN A 181 12.95 1.24 -1.19
N TYR A 182 11.73 0.93 -0.76
CA TYR A 182 11.13 -0.41 -0.87
C TYR A 182 9.91 -0.45 -1.82
N HIS A 183 9.87 0.44 -2.81
CA HIS A 183 8.71 0.66 -3.68
C HIS A 183 8.11 -0.62 -4.28
N LEU A 184 8.97 -1.54 -4.74
CA LEU A 184 8.57 -2.82 -5.34
C LEU A 184 7.71 -3.70 -4.42
N LEU A 185 7.83 -3.56 -3.10
CA LEU A 185 6.99 -4.31 -2.14
C LEU A 185 5.53 -3.84 -2.13
N PHE A 186 5.29 -2.59 -2.53
CA PHE A 186 3.97 -1.97 -2.53
C PHE A 186 3.23 -2.15 -3.86
N GLU A 187 3.97 -2.42 -4.94
CA GLU A 187 3.41 -2.50 -6.28
C GLU A 187 2.50 -3.71 -6.48
N GLN A 188 1.46 -3.49 -7.28
CA GLN A 188 0.45 -4.44 -7.71
C GLN A 188 0.23 -4.22 -9.22
N ILE A 189 0.08 -5.30 -9.97
CA ILE A 189 -0.13 -5.28 -11.43
C ILE A 189 -1.49 -4.64 -11.76
N GLY A 190 -2.46 -4.82 -10.87
CA GLY A 190 -3.80 -4.27 -11.03
C GLY A 190 -4.62 -4.44 -9.75
N MET A 191 -5.90 -4.11 -9.85
CA MET A 191 -6.89 -4.36 -8.79
C MET A 191 -8.13 -5.00 -9.39
N LYS A 192 -8.75 -5.89 -8.63
CA LYS A 192 -10.01 -6.56 -8.98
C LYS A 192 -10.84 -6.71 -7.72
N PHE A 193 -12.17 -6.71 -7.87
CA PHE A 193 -13.05 -6.83 -6.71
C PHE A 193 -12.73 -8.06 -5.84
N ILE A 194 -12.56 -9.23 -6.49
CA ILE A 194 -11.99 -10.43 -5.86
C ILE A 194 -10.93 -11.02 -6.78
N CYS A 195 -9.77 -11.34 -6.22
CA CYS A 195 -8.70 -12.05 -6.90
C CYS A 195 -7.93 -12.94 -5.92
N ASN A 196 -7.54 -14.14 -6.38
CA ASN A 196 -6.66 -15.04 -5.62
C ASN A 196 -5.19 -14.94 -6.08
N ASN A 197 -4.87 -13.97 -6.95
CA ASN A 197 -3.51 -13.74 -7.42
C ASN A 197 -2.91 -12.59 -6.61
N ASP A 198 -1.88 -12.88 -5.82
CA ASP A 198 -1.16 -11.94 -4.94
C ASP A 198 -0.56 -10.72 -5.66
N SER A 199 -0.44 -10.78 -6.99
CA SER A 199 0.03 -9.66 -7.82
C SER A 199 -1.08 -8.68 -8.19
N ILE A 200 -2.34 -9.01 -7.89
CA ILE A 200 -3.52 -8.18 -8.13
C ILE A 200 -4.19 -7.91 -6.79
N PHE A 201 -4.36 -6.65 -6.46
CA PHE A 201 -5.03 -6.26 -5.22
C PHE A 201 -6.50 -6.69 -5.23
N SER A 202 -6.92 -7.49 -4.25
CA SER A 202 -8.32 -7.82 -4.00
C SER A 202 -8.98 -6.71 -3.20
N ILE A 203 -10.01 -6.06 -3.75
CA ILE A 203 -10.69 -4.95 -3.07
C ILE A 203 -11.63 -5.46 -1.96
N PHE A 204 -12.20 -6.65 -2.16
CA PHE A 204 -12.97 -7.33 -1.14
C PHE A 204 -12.04 -7.95 -0.09
N GLN A 205 -12.15 -7.44 1.13
CA GLN A 205 -11.40 -7.78 2.34
C GLN A 205 -12.26 -8.53 3.36
N GLY A 206 -13.33 -9.19 2.91
CA GLY A 206 -14.31 -9.86 3.78
C GLY A 206 -15.39 -8.93 4.35
N PHE A 207 -16.38 -9.55 4.98
CA PHE A 207 -17.49 -8.83 5.63
C PHE A 207 -17.11 -8.28 7.00
N LYS A 208 -17.84 -7.24 7.44
CA LYS A 208 -17.71 -6.64 8.78
C LYS A 208 -18.00 -7.68 9.88
N TYR A 209 -19.04 -8.49 9.67
CA TYR A 209 -19.48 -9.50 10.62
C TYR A 209 -18.90 -10.87 10.28
N MET A 210 -18.62 -11.66 11.31
CA MET A 210 -18.20 -13.06 11.16
C MET A 210 -19.42 -13.97 11.00
N GLN A 211 -19.25 -15.03 10.23
CA GLN A 211 -20.25 -16.10 10.17
C GLN A 211 -20.33 -16.79 11.53
N LEU A 212 -21.54 -17.02 12.01
CA LEU A 212 -21.82 -17.77 13.23
C LEU A 212 -22.11 -19.23 12.87
N ASP A 213 -21.76 -20.15 13.77
CA ASP A 213 -22.04 -21.58 13.60
C ASP A 213 -23.53 -21.90 13.78
N GLU A 214 -24.21 -21.14 14.66
CA GLU A 214 -25.62 -21.31 14.97
C GLU A 214 -26.41 -20.02 14.77
N VAL A 215 -27.67 -20.16 14.37
CA VAL A 215 -28.60 -19.04 14.14
C VAL A 215 -29.59 -18.94 15.29
N ASP A 216 -29.55 -17.81 16.00
CA ASP A 216 -30.56 -17.46 17.01
C ASP A 216 -31.77 -16.82 16.33
N GLN A 217 -32.81 -17.64 16.10
CA GLN A 217 -34.01 -17.22 15.38
C GLN A 217 -34.70 -16.02 16.04
N THR A 218 -34.66 -15.92 17.36
CA THR A 218 -35.34 -14.86 18.13
C THR A 218 -34.80 -13.47 17.80
N LYS A 219 -33.52 -13.37 17.41
CA LYS A 219 -32.87 -12.11 17.05
C LYS A 219 -33.19 -11.64 15.63
N ILE A 220 -33.54 -12.55 14.73
CA ILE A 220 -33.78 -12.24 13.32
C ILE A 220 -35.27 -12.25 12.95
N GLU A 221 -36.13 -12.82 13.79
CA GLU A 221 -37.57 -12.97 13.55
C GLU A 221 -38.23 -11.64 13.20
N GLN A 222 -37.90 -10.56 13.91
CA GLN A 222 -38.47 -9.23 13.64
C GLN A 222 -38.14 -8.72 12.23
N PHE A 223 -36.90 -8.93 11.79
CA PHE A 223 -36.49 -8.55 10.43
C PHE A 223 -37.18 -9.44 9.39
N LEU A 224 -37.23 -10.76 9.62
CA LEU A 224 -37.91 -11.70 8.74
C LEU A 224 -39.42 -11.40 8.64
N GLY A 225 -40.05 -11.00 9.75
CA GLY A 225 -41.44 -10.55 9.81
C GLY A 225 -41.66 -9.28 8.98
N LEU A 226 -40.78 -8.28 9.08
CA LEU A 226 -40.82 -7.10 8.20
C LEU A 226 -40.77 -7.51 6.71
N VAL A 227 -39.87 -8.42 6.35
CA VAL A 227 -39.74 -8.88 4.95
C VAL A 227 -40.99 -9.64 4.49
N LYS A 228 -41.55 -10.50 5.33
CA LYS A 228 -42.75 -11.30 5.00
C LYS A 228 -44.01 -10.45 4.94
N ASP A 229 -44.31 -9.74 6.02
CA ASP A 229 -45.60 -9.09 6.21
C ASP A 229 -45.68 -7.80 5.38
N THR A 230 -44.60 -7.01 5.38
CA THR A 230 -44.61 -5.66 4.82
C THR A 230 -44.00 -5.58 3.43
N ILE A 231 -42.79 -6.12 3.24
CA ILE A 231 -42.10 -6.04 1.94
C ILE A 231 -42.75 -6.97 0.91
N SER A 232 -43.11 -8.19 1.33
CA SER A 232 -43.69 -9.21 0.45
C SER A 232 -45.23 -9.24 0.51
N ALA A 233 -45.85 -8.43 1.35
CA ALA A 233 -47.31 -8.40 1.55
C ALA A 233 -47.92 -9.79 1.84
N ASN A 234 -47.24 -10.62 2.62
CA ASN A 234 -47.56 -12.02 2.90
C ASN A 234 -47.56 -12.97 1.68
N ASP A 235 -47.08 -12.54 0.52
CA ASP A 235 -46.84 -13.44 -0.61
C ASP A 235 -45.58 -14.29 -0.36
N GLN A 236 -45.80 -15.59 -0.16
CA GLN A 236 -44.74 -16.55 0.15
C GLN A 236 -43.69 -16.66 -0.98
N ARG A 237 -44.09 -16.55 -2.25
CA ARG A 237 -43.17 -16.66 -3.39
C ARG A 237 -42.26 -15.45 -3.46
N VAL A 238 -42.81 -14.26 -3.24
CA VAL A 238 -42.02 -13.01 -3.20
C VAL A 238 -41.08 -13.01 -2.01
N TYR A 239 -41.57 -13.45 -0.84
CA TYR A 239 -40.76 -13.56 0.38
C TYR A 239 -39.53 -14.46 0.18
N GLU A 240 -39.74 -15.68 -0.33
CA GLU A 240 -38.66 -16.62 -0.62
C GLU A 240 -37.70 -16.06 -1.69
N TYR A 241 -38.23 -15.42 -2.73
CA TYR A 241 -37.41 -14.79 -3.77
C TYR A 241 -36.49 -13.72 -3.18
N ILE A 242 -36.99 -12.83 -2.33
CA ILE A 242 -36.20 -11.75 -1.71
C ILE A 242 -35.08 -12.32 -0.83
N LEU A 243 -35.38 -13.34 -0.02
CA LEU A 243 -34.38 -13.98 0.83
C LEU A 243 -33.30 -14.69 0.02
N ASN A 244 -33.69 -15.47 -1.00
CA ASN A 244 -32.76 -16.16 -1.89
C ASN A 244 -31.93 -15.16 -2.70
N TRP A 245 -32.54 -14.07 -3.16
CA TRP A 245 -31.86 -13.01 -3.89
C TRP A 245 -30.73 -12.38 -3.05
N PHE A 246 -31.02 -12.03 -1.79
CA PHE A 246 -29.99 -11.46 -0.91
C PHE A 246 -28.96 -12.52 -0.47
N SER A 247 -29.40 -13.74 -0.18
CA SER A 247 -28.49 -14.87 0.13
C SER A 247 -27.48 -15.09 -0.99
N PHE A 248 -27.92 -15.07 -2.24
CA PHE A 248 -27.04 -15.20 -3.39
C PHE A 248 -25.97 -14.10 -3.45
N ILE A 249 -26.32 -12.84 -3.15
CA ILE A 249 -25.35 -11.72 -3.11
C ILE A 249 -24.23 -12.02 -2.09
N VAL A 250 -24.61 -12.47 -0.89
CA VAL A 250 -23.66 -12.73 0.20
C VAL A 250 -22.78 -13.94 -0.10
N GLN A 251 -23.36 -15.01 -0.67
CA GLN A 251 -22.66 -16.26 -0.96
C GLN A 251 -21.80 -16.18 -2.22
N ASN A 252 -22.17 -15.36 -3.20
CA ASN A 252 -21.49 -15.24 -4.50
C ASN A 252 -20.83 -13.88 -4.66
N VAL A 253 -19.94 -13.56 -3.73
CA VAL A 253 -19.21 -12.28 -3.72
C VAL A 253 -18.56 -12.01 -5.09
N GLY A 254 -18.73 -10.80 -5.61
CA GLY A 254 -18.17 -10.37 -6.89
C GLY A 254 -18.91 -10.87 -8.13
N LYS A 255 -19.97 -11.67 -8.00
CA LYS A 255 -20.89 -11.97 -9.08
C LYS A 255 -22.06 -10.99 -9.05
N LYS A 256 -22.52 -10.55 -10.22
CA LYS A 256 -23.72 -9.72 -10.34
C LYS A 256 -24.95 -10.62 -10.34
N ASN A 257 -25.99 -10.23 -9.60
CA ASN A 257 -27.29 -10.92 -9.60
C ASN A 257 -28.11 -10.71 -10.87
N GLU A 258 -27.71 -9.75 -11.72
CA GLU A 258 -28.37 -9.39 -13.00
C GLU A 258 -29.86 -9.02 -12.88
N THR A 259 -30.32 -8.79 -11.65
CA THR A 259 -31.71 -8.51 -11.29
C THR A 259 -31.75 -7.37 -10.28
N ALA A 260 -32.78 -6.52 -10.37
CA ALA A 260 -33.03 -5.44 -9.43
C ALA A 260 -34.44 -5.57 -8.83
N ILE A 261 -34.58 -5.28 -7.54
CA ILE A 261 -35.86 -5.30 -6.84
C ILE A 261 -36.39 -3.87 -6.74
N ILE A 262 -37.63 -3.66 -7.16
CA ILE A 262 -38.32 -2.37 -7.05
C ILE A 262 -39.33 -2.44 -5.92
N LEU A 263 -39.13 -1.61 -4.88
CA LEU A 263 -40.03 -1.52 -3.75
C LEU A 263 -40.98 -0.33 -3.92
N LYS A 264 -42.24 -0.59 -4.29
CA LYS A 264 -43.30 0.42 -4.42
C LYS A 264 -44.27 0.31 -3.25
N GLY A 265 -44.58 1.44 -2.63
CA GLY A 265 -45.55 1.52 -1.53
C GLY A 265 -45.56 2.91 -0.91
N LEU A 266 -46.43 3.12 0.09
CA LEU A 266 -46.52 4.38 0.82
C LEU A 266 -45.20 4.73 1.53
N GLN A 267 -45.02 6.00 1.89
CA GLN A 267 -43.91 6.43 2.74
C GLN A 267 -44.15 5.95 4.18
N GLY A 268 -43.09 5.66 4.92
CA GLY A 268 -43.19 5.23 6.33
C GLY A 268 -43.48 3.75 6.56
N ILE A 269 -43.70 2.95 5.50
CA ILE A 269 -43.99 1.50 5.63
C ILE A 269 -42.74 0.63 5.89
N GLY A 270 -41.59 1.20 6.23
CA GLY A 270 -40.39 0.40 6.56
C GLY A 270 -39.50 -0.04 5.40
N LYS A 271 -39.72 0.42 4.16
CA LYS A 271 -38.81 0.15 3.02
C LYS A 271 -37.35 0.49 3.33
N ASN A 272 -37.12 1.64 3.97
CA ASN A 272 -35.77 2.08 4.34
C ASN A 272 -35.20 1.26 5.50
N VAL A 273 -36.03 0.73 6.40
CA VAL A 273 -35.56 -0.16 7.47
C VAL A 273 -35.01 -1.44 6.85
N PHE A 274 -35.73 -2.02 5.89
CA PHE A 274 -35.28 -3.17 5.13
C PHE A 274 -33.94 -2.92 4.42
N THR A 275 -33.85 -1.88 3.60
CA THR A 275 -32.63 -1.59 2.82
C THR A 275 -31.44 -1.19 3.69
N ASN A 276 -31.67 -0.49 4.80
CA ASN A 276 -30.61 -0.09 5.73
C ASN A 276 -29.94 -1.30 6.38
N ILE A 277 -30.71 -2.33 6.75
CA ILE A 277 -30.18 -3.57 7.33
C ILE A 277 -29.33 -4.32 6.30
N LEU A 278 -29.79 -4.44 5.05
CA LEU A 278 -29.01 -5.07 3.98
C LEU A 278 -27.68 -4.34 3.72
N CYS A 279 -27.71 -3.01 3.69
CA CYS A 279 -26.51 -2.20 3.56
C CYS A 279 -25.59 -2.33 4.78
N GLU A 280 -26.14 -2.52 5.99
CA GLU A 280 -25.31 -2.74 7.17
C GLU A 280 -24.59 -4.10 7.11
N LEU A 281 -25.28 -5.16 6.69
CA LEU A 281 -24.66 -6.47 6.47
C LEU A 281 -23.52 -6.41 5.43
N LEU A 282 -23.69 -5.57 4.41
CA LEU A 282 -22.71 -5.34 3.34
C LEU A 282 -21.85 -4.07 3.53
N THR A 283 -21.70 -3.57 4.77
CA THR A 283 -21.02 -2.30 5.03
C THR A 283 -19.65 -2.27 4.31
N GLY A 284 -19.33 -1.17 3.63
CA GLY A 284 -18.11 -1.01 2.81
C GLY A 284 -18.33 -1.38 1.34
N TYR A 285 -19.16 -2.37 1.06
CA TYR A 285 -19.52 -2.82 -0.29
C TYR A 285 -20.97 -2.48 -0.65
N SER A 286 -21.67 -1.70 0.15
CA SER A 286 -22.99 -1.16 -0.18
C SER A 286 -22.97 0.36 -0.34
N SER A 287 -23.90 0.89 -1.14
CA SER A 287 -24.19 2.33 -1.22
C SER A 287 -25.62 2.59 -0.76
N LYS A 288 -25.75 3.37 0.31
CA LYS A 288 -27.04 3.77 0.88
C LYS A 288 -27.54 5.01 0.12
N ASN A 289 -28.76 4.93 -0.44
CA ASN A 289 -29.53 6.07 -0.94
C ASN A 289 -28.87 6.91 -2.06
N ILE A 290 -28.65 6.29 -3.23
CA ILE A 290 -28.37 7.02 -4.47
C ILE A 290 -29.69 7.67 -4.92
N THR A 291 -29.72 9.00 -4.99
CA THR A 291 -30.93 9.77 -5.32
C THR A 291 -30.88 10.37 -6.72
N ASP A 292 -29.67 10.58 -7.25
CA ASP A 292 -29.46 11.08 -8.61
C ASP A 292 -29.12 9.92 -9.56
N ILE A 293 -29.72 9.96 -10.75
CA ILE A 293 -29.40 9.02 -11.83
C ILE A 293 -28.02 9.30 -12.44
N ASP A 294 -27.54 10.55 -12.36
CA ASP A 294 -26.21 10.91 -12.82
C ASP A 294 -25.11 10.28 -11.93
N ASP A 295 -25.41 9.96 -10.67
CA ASP A 295 -24.50 9.18 -9.80
C ASP A 295 -24.43 7.69 -10.22
N PHE A 296 -25.38 7.22 -11.04
CA PHE A 296 -25.45 5.84 -11.53
C PHE A 296 -24.98 5.70 -12.99
N VAL A 297 -25.22 6.71 -13.82
CA VAL A 297 -25.01 6.69 -15.29
C VAL A 297 -23.98 7.73 -15.75
N GLY A 298 -23.56 8.64 -14.88
CA GLY A 298 -22.63 9.71 -15.20
C GLY A 298 -21.19 9.25 -15.44
N ILE A 299 -20.33 10.22 -15.71
CA ILE A 299 -18.91 10.00 -16.00
C ILE A 299 -18.16 9.51 -14.74
N PHE A 300 -18.69 9.79 -13.54
CA PHE A 300 -18.10 9.44 -12.25
C PHE A 300 -18.92 8.36 -11.53
N ASN A 301 -18.67 7.10 -11.86
CA ASN A 301 -19.36 5.93 -11.27
C ASN A 301 -18.88 5.55 -9.86
N THR A 302 -18.29 6.48 -9.11
CA THR A 302 -17.70 6.21 -7.79
C THR A 302 -18.72 5.64 -6.80
N ALA A 303 -20.00 6.02 -6.93
CA ALA A 303 -21.07 5.55 -6.04
C ALA A 303 -21.40 4.06 -6.20
N ILE A 304 -21.11 3.48 -7.37
CA ILE A 304 -21.39 2.06 -7.69
C ILE A 304 -20.11 1.22 -7.81
N GLU A 305 -18.96 1.86 -7.92
CA GLU A 305 -17.67 1.19 -8.04
C GLU A 305 -17.36 0.35 -6.80
N ASN A 306 -16.95 -0.91 -7.03
CA ASN A 306 -16.61 -1.86 -5.96
C ASN A 306 -17.74 -2.08 -4.94
N LYS A 307 -19.00 -1.94 -5.39
CA LYS A 307 -20.20 -2.23 -4.60
C LYS A 307 -20.85 -3.54 -5.04
N MET A 308 -21.36 -4.28 -4.07
CA MET A 308 -22.20 -5.47 -4.23
C MET A 308 -23.68 -5.10 -4.26
N LEU A 309 -24.08 -4.04 -3.54
CA LEU A 309 -25.45 -3.58 -3.43
C LEU A 309 -25.53 -2.05 -3.48
N ALA A 310 -26.38 -1.52 -4.34
CA ALA A 310 -26.68 -0.09 -4.37
C ALA A 310 -28.18 0.10 -4.17
N ILE A 311 -28.55 1.00 -3.26
CA ILE A 311 -29.94 1.35 -3.01
C ILE A 311 -30.21 2.68 -3.68
N ALA A 312 -31.01 2.66 -4.74
CA ALA A 312 -31.45 3.84 -5.44
C ALA A 312 -32.79 4.29 -4.83
N ASN A 313 -32.78 5.34 -4.02
CA ASN A 313 -33.98 5.82 -3.34
C ASN A 313 -34.52 7.06 -4.05
N GLU A 314 -35.80 7.05 -4.41
CA GLU A 314 -36.50 8.19 -5.02
C GLU A 314 -35.76 8.77 -6.25
N MET A 315 -35.20 7.89 -7.12
CA MET A 315 -34.55 8.34 -8.34
C MET A 315 -35.49 9.25 -9.14
N LYS A 316 -35.02 10.47 -9.40
CA LYS A 316 -35.77 11.45 -10.20
C LYS A 316 -36.02 10.86 -11.60
N ASN A 317 -37.22 11.08 -12.12
CA ASN A 317 -37.57 10.66 -13.47
C ASN A 317 -36.64 11.36 -14.48
N PHE A 318 -36.04 10.58 -15.39
CA PHE A 318 -35.27 11.11 -16.51
C PHE A 318 -36.20 11.98 -17.38
N GLY A 319 -35.89 13.28 -17.51
CA GLY A 319 -36.64 14.21 -18.38
C GLY A 319 -37.19 15.47 -17.71
N GLN A 320 -37.20 15.60 -16.39
CA GLN A 320 -37.62 16.85 -15.73
C GLN A 320 -36.54 17.95 -15.74
N SER A 321 -35.29 17.62 -16.03
CA SER A 321 -34.16 18.57 -16.09
C SER A 321 -33.98 19.28 -17.43
N ARG A 322 -34.90 19.11 -18.41
CA ARG A 322 -34.89 19.87 -19.67
C ARG A 322 -35.93 20.99 -19.74
N MET A 323 -36.66 21.24 -18.66
CA MET A 323 -37.55 22.40 -18.53
C MET A 323 -37.41 23.02 -17.15
N SER A 324 -36.30 23.74 -16.93
CA SER A 324 -36.17 24.77 -15.90
C SER A 324 -35.13 25.78 -16.33
#